data_AF-A0A1I8BBU9-F1
#
_entry.id   AF-A0A1I8BBU9-F1
#
_cell.length_a   1.000
_cell.length_b   1.000
_cell.length_c   1.000
_cell.angle_alpha   90.00
_cell.angle_beta   90.00
_cell.angle_gamma   90.00
#
_symmetry.space_group_name_H-M   'P 1'
#
loop_
_entity.id
_entity.type
_entity.pdbx_description
1 polymer ?
#
loop_
_entity_poly.entity_id
_entity_poly.type
_entity_poly.pdbx_seq_one_letter_code
_entity_poly.pdbx_strand_id
1 'polypeptide(L)'
;MPLPQHQNEASPERGIPFGSEIALQHGIHFEAKYIGSMEMGSSRPGARFEILAAMRRVRYEFKARNIKKRLVDIVVSVDGVKVVLQRKRKKQKYMDESKM
;
A
#
# COMPACT_ATOMS: atom_id res chain seq x y z
N MET A 1 42.46 9.26 26.04
CA MET A 1 42.25 9.75 24.66
C MET A 1 42.25 8.54 23.74
N PRO A 2 41.35 8.44 22.75
CA PRO A 2 39.93 8.09 22.95
C PRO A 2 39.44 6.85 22.17
N LEU A 3 38.48 6.16 22.81
CA LEU A 3 37.30 5.39 22.36
C LEU A 3 37.32 4.51 21.08
N PRO A 4 36.90 3.23 21.18
CA PRO A 4 36.29 2.52 20.07
C PRO A 4 34.81 2.90 19.92
N GLN A 5 34.25 2.67 18.72
CA GLN A 5 32.85 2.80 18.28
C GLN A 5 32.46 4.12 17.62
N HIS A 6 32.05 4.06 16.34
CA HIS A 6 30.70 4.37 15.84
C HIS A 6 30.66 3.92 14.36
N GLN A 7 30.01 2.79 14.09
CA GLN A 7 28.74 2.76 13.35
C GLN A 7 28.86 3.36 11.94
N ASN A 8 29.00 2.49 10.93
CA ASN A 8 28.51 2.79 9.60
C ASN A 8 26.99 2.95 9.70
N GLU A 9 26.51 4.15 10.02
CA GLU A 9 25.11 4.51 9.90
C GLU A 9 24.81 4.79 8.42
N ALA A 10 24.71 3.72 7.64
CA ALA A 10 24.03 3.77 6.36
C ALA A 10 22.53 3.90 6.62
N SER A 11 22.02 5.13 6.69
CA SER A 11 20.64 5.39 6.29
C SER A 11 20.63 5.68 4.79
N PRO A 12 19.78 4.98 4.02
CA PRO A 12 18.55 5.64 3.65
C PRO A 12 17.31 4.73 3.76
N GLU A 13 16.25 5.28 4.34
CA GLU A 13 14.87 5.15 3.87
C GLU A 13 14.48 3.80 3.27
N ARG A 14 13.97 2.90 4.14
CA ARG A 14 13.11 1.73 3.86
C ARG A 14 12.76 1.50 2.38
N GLY A 15 13.76 1.12 1.60
CA GLY A 15 13.58 0.34 0.40
C GLY A 15 13.08 -1.02 0.86
N ILE A 16 12.04 -1.53 0.20
CA ILE A 16 11.53 -2.88 0.42
C ILE A 16 12.75 -3.82 0.42
N PRO A 17 13.05 -4.54 1.51
CA PRO A 17 14.29 -5.28 1.61
C PRO A 17 14.35 -6.35 0.52
N PHE A 18 15.58 -6.57 0.04
CA PHE A 18 15.96 -7.57 -0.96
C PHE A 18 15.34 -8.93 -0.60
N GLY A 19 14.46 -9.43 -1.47
CA GLY A 19 13.46 -10.47 -1.17
C GLY A 19 12.07 -10.21 -1.78
N SER A 20 11.94 -9.13 -2.56
CA SER A 20 10.71 -8.69 -3.20
C SER A 20 10.05 -9.75 -4.08
N GLU A 21 10.81 -10.66 -4.70
CA GLU A 21 10.25 -11.67 -5.59
C GLU A 21 9.42 -12.73 -4.84
N ILE A 22 9.93 -13.26 -3.72
CA ILE A 22 9.19 -14.17 -2.86
C ILE A 22 8.00 -13.43 -2.22
N ALA A 23 8.18 -12.17 -1.84
CA ALA A 23 7.10 -11.36 -1.30
C ALA A 23 5.99 -11.09 -2.34
N LEU A 24 6.34 -10.91 -3.62
CA LEU A 24 5.39 -10.78 -4.73
C LEU A 24 4.69 -12.10 -5.06
N GLN A 25 5.37 -13.24 -4.89
CA GLN A 25 4.73 -14.56 -5.04
C GLN A 25 3.66 -14.78 -3.96
N HIS A 26 3.92 -14.38 -2.71
CA HIS A 26 2.96 -14.55 -1.61
C HIS A 26 1.95 -13.39 -1.50
N GLY A 27 2.25 -12.25 -2.12
CA GLY A 27 1.44 -11.03 -2.07
C GLY A 27 1.91 -10.05 -0.98
N ILE A 28 2.23 -8.83 -1.39
CA ILE A 28 2.61 -7.74 -0.48
C ILE A 28 1.37 -6.96 -0.09
N HIS A 29 1.13 -6.81 1.21
CA HIS A 29 -0.03 -6.11 1.76
C HIS A 29 0.30 -4.65 2.10
N PHE A 30 -0.56 -3.73 1.67
CA PHE A 30 -0.47 -2.31 1.97
C PHE A 30 -1.81 -1.78 2.49
N GLU A 31 -1.79 -1.09 3.63
CA GLU A 31 -2.96 -0.38 4.12
C GLU A 31 -3.08 0.99 3.44
N ALA A 32 -4.24 1.26 2.84
CA ALA A 32 -4.47 2.49 2.09
C ALA A 32 -5.89 3.04 2.29
N LYS A 33 -6.09 4.30 1.87
CA LYS A 33 -7.41 4.94 1.85
C LYS A 33 -7.91 5.06 0.41
N TYR A 34 -8.87 4.23 0.05
CA TYR A 34 -9.53 4.26 -1.23
C TYR A 34 -10.44 5.49 -1.36
N ILE A 35 -10.17 6.30 -2.39
CA ILE A 35 -10.92 7.54 -2.68
C ILE A 35 -12.15 7.22 -3.54
N GLY A 36 -11.97 6.40 -4.59
CA GLY A 36 -12.98 6.10 -5.59
C GLY A 36 -12.37 5.71 -6.92
N SER A 37 -13.22 5.32 -7.86
CA SER A 37 -12.89 5.04 -9.26
C SER A 37 -13.64 5.97 -10.17
N MET A 38 -13.02 6.35 -11.27
CA MET A 38 -13.60 7.19 -12.31
C MET A 38 -12.94 6.79 -13.63
N GLU A 39 -13.75 6.78 -14.69
CA GLU A 39 -13.26 6.55 -16.05
C GLU A 39 -12.36 7.73 -16.47
N MET A 40 -11.12 7.43 -16.86
CA MET A 40 -10.22 8.40 -17.45
C MET A 40 -10.40 8.30 -18.96
N GLY A 41 -10.90 9.36 -19.60
CA GLY A 41 -11.23 9.32 -21.03
C GLY A 41 -10.09 8.78 -21.89
N SER A 42 -10.44 7.78 -22.72
CA SER A 42 -9.76 7.04 -23.82
C SER A 42 -8.24 6.79 -23.82
N SER A 43 -7.39 7.59 -23.16
CA SER A 43 -5.93 7.51 -23.27
C SER A 43 -5.32 7.09 -21.94
N ARG A 44 -4.66 5.92 -21.92
CA ARG A 44 -3.88 5.46 -20.78
C ARG A 44 -2.76 6.48 -20.48
N PRO A 45 -2.66 7.02 -19.25
CA PRO A 45 -1.59 7.95 -18.88
C PRO A 45 -0.22 7.29 -19.08
N GLY A 46 0.62 7.89 -19.93
CA GLY A 46 1.98 7.44 -20.19
C GLY A 46 3.02 8.29 -19.45
N ALA A 47 2.72 9.57 -19.23
CA ALA A 47 3.63 10.50 -18.57
C ALA A 47 3.30 10.69 -17.08
N ARG A 48 4.33 10.99 -16.27
CA ARG A 48 4.18 11.26 -14.83
C ARG A 48 3.17 12.38 -14.56
N PHE A 49 3.17 13.44 -15.37
CA PHE A 49 2.25 14.57 -15.19
C PHE A 49 0.79 14.17 -15.44
N GLU A 50 0.54 13.28 -16.41
CA GLU A 50 -0.80 12.79 -16.74
C GLU A 50 -1.35 11.92 -15.61
N ILE A 51 -0.50 11.07 -15.01
CA ILE A 51 -0.87 10.28 -13.84
C ILE A 51 -1.27 11.20 -12.68
N LEU A 52 -0.51 12.27 -12.44
CA LEU A 52 -0.84 13.26 -11.40
C LEU A 52 -2.14 14.02 -11.71
N ALA A 53 -2.36 14.40 -12.98
CA ALA A 53 -3.59 15.05 -13.42
C ALA A 53 -4.82 14.14 -13.22
N ALA A 54 -4.71 12.87 -13.61
CA ALA A 54 -5.71 11.84 -13.38
C ALA A 54 -6.01 11.67 -11.88
N MET A 55 -4.99 11.49 -11.04
CA MET A 55 -5.16 11.37 -9.58
C MET A 55 -5.86 12.60 -8.96
N ARG A 56 -5.50 13.81 -9.41
CA ARG A 56 -6.15 15.04 -8.95
C ARG A 56 -7.63 15.08 -9.33
N ARG A 57 -7.98 14.67 -10.56
CA ARG A 57 -9.36 14.63 -11.05
C ARG A 57 -10.23 13.69 -10.20
N VAL A 58 -9.78 12.46 -9.95
CA VAL A 58 -10.48 11.53 -9.02
C VAL A 58 -10.64 12.18 -7.64
N ARG A 59 -9.57 12.75 -7.08
CA ARG A 59 -9.61 13.34 -5.74
C ARG A 59 -10.65 14.46 -5.64
N TYR A 60 -10.74 15.34 -6.63
CA TYR A 60 -11.63 16.50 -6.58
C TYR A 60 -13.09 16.13 -6.79
N GLU A 61 -13.40 15.19 -7.69
CA GLU A 61 -14.77 14.74 -7.90
C GLU A 61 -15.36 14.10 -6.63
N PHE A 62 -14.60 13.19 -6.01
CA PHE A 62 -15.04 12.53 -4.78
C PHE A 62 -15.05 13.47 -3.57
N LYS A 63 -14.19 14.50 -3.56
CA LYS A 63 -14.23 15.58 -2.56
C LYS A 63 -15.49 16.44 -2.72
N ALA A 64 -15.84 16.86 -3.93
CA ALA A 64 -17.03 17.67 -4.20
C ALA A 64 -18.33 16.94 -3.83
N ARG A 65 -18.35 15.61 -3.98
CA ARG A 65 -19.46 14.74 -3.59
C ARG A 65 -19.47 14.38 -2.11
N ASN A 66 -18.54 14.89 -1.30
CA ASN A 66 -18.36 14.57 0.12
C ASN A 66 -18.29 13.06 0.41
N ILE A 67 -17.76 12.26 -0.52
CA ILE A 67 -17.62 10.82 -0.33
C ILE A 67 -16.41 10.55 0.56
N LYS A 68 -16.65 9.90 1.70
CA LYS A 68 -15.57 9.54 2.65
C LYS A 68 -14.69 8.44 2.05
N LYS A 69 -13.37 8.60 2.22
CA LYS A 69 -12.40 7.58 1.84
C LYS A 69 -12.59 6.33 2.69
N ARG A 70 -12.45 5.16 2.07
CA ARG A 70 -12.58 3.87 2.77
C ARG A 70 -11.20 3.28 3.06
N LEU A 71 -11.01 2.74 4.25
CA LEU A 71 -9.79 2.02 4.58
C LEU A 71 -9.79 0.66 3.88
N VAL A 72 -8.73 0.36 3.14
CA VAL A 72 -8.60 -0.84 2.31
C VAL A 72 -7.25 -1.49 2.50
N ASP A 73 -7.20 -2.80 2.26
CA ASP A 73 -5.98 -3.57 2.04
C ASP A 73 -5.72 -3.64 0.55
N ILE A 74 -4.50 -3.34 0.13
CA ILE A 74 -4.05 -3.54 -1.24
C ILE A 74 -3.05 -4.70 -1.21
N VAL A 75 -3.36 -5.77 -1.93
CA VAL A 75 -2.47 -6.91 -2.12
C VAL A 75 -1.86 -6.79 -3.50
N VAL A 76 -0.53 -6.72 -3.57
CA VAL A 76 0.23 -6.69 -4.81
C VAL A 76 0.97 -8.01 -4.95
N SER A 77 0.62 -8.80 -5.96
CA SER A 77 1.24 -10.08 -6.26
C SER A 77 1.60 -10.20 -7.75
N VAL A 78 2.21 -11.34 -8.12
CA VAL A 78 2.49 -11.69 -9.52
C VAL A 78 1.24 -11.77 -10.39
N ASP A 79 0.07 -12.10 -9.82
CA ASP A 79 -1.21 -12.14 -10.52
C ASP A 79 -1.81 -10.75 -10.76
N GLY A 80 -1.33 -9.73 -10.04
CA GLY A 80 -1.76 -8.35 -10.16
C GLY A 80 -2.10 -7.69 -8.82
N VAL A 81 -3.08 -6.79 -8.84
CA VAL A 81 -3.43 -5.95 -7.69
C VAL A 81 -4.87 -6.22 -7.26
N LYS A 82 -5.05 -6.59 -5.99
CA LYS A 82 -6.35 -6.80 -5.36
C LYS A 82 -6.60 -5.74 -4.29
N VAL A 83 -7.78 -5.13 -4.31
CA VAL A 83 -8.19 -4.15 -3.29
C VAL A 83 -9.34 -4.73 -2.47
N VAL A 84 -9.13 -4.87 -1.17
CA VAL A 84 -10.11 -5.46 -0.24
C VAL A 84 -10.52 -4.41 0.78
N LEU A 85 -11.84 -4.22 0.98
CA LEU A 85 -12.33 -3.35 2.04
C LEU A 85 -11.93 -3.94 3.40
N GLN A 86 -11.25 -3.15 4.24
CA GLN A 86 -10.91 -3.56 5.60
C GLN A 86 -12.19 -3.67 6.42
N ARG A 87 -12.67 -4.89 6.64
CA ARG A 87 -13.68 -5.16 7.68
C ARG A 87 -12.95 -5.08 9.02
N LYS A 88 -13.58 -4.48 10.04
CA LYS A 88 -13.03 -4.51 11.41
C LYS A 88 -12.70 -5.97 11.74
N ARG A 89 -11.42 -6.28 11.94
CA ARG A 89 -11.00 -7.61 12.38
C ARG A 89 -11.74 -7.92 13.68
N LYS A 90 -12.58 -8.97 13.69
CA LYS A 90 -12.83 -9.67 14.97
C LYS A 90 -11.46 -10.12 15.42
N LYS A 91 -11.01 -9.71 16.62
CA LYS A 91 -9.72 -10.14 17.19
C LYS A 91 -9.61 -11.65 16.98
N GLN A 92 -8.69 -12.05 16.11
CA GLN A 92 -8.36 -13.46 15.92
C GLN A 92 -7.76 -13.88 17.27
N LYS A 93 -8.51 -14.65 18.07
CA LYS A 93 -7.96 -15.28 19.26
C LYS A 93 -6.83 -16.17 18.74
N TYR A 94 -5.61 -15.88 19.15
CA TYR A 94 -4.49 -16.80 19.00
C TYR A 94 -4.98 -18.16 19.53
N MET A 95 -5.02 -19.21 18.70
CA MET A 95 -5.16 -20.56 19.25
C MET A 95 -3.85 -20.83 19.97
N ASP A 96 -3.92 -20.84 21.29
CA ASP A 96 -2.85 -21.27 22.16
C ASP A 96 -2.73 -22.79 21.98
N GLU A 97 -1.78 -23.23 21.15
CA GLU A 97 -1.30 -24.62 21.14
C GLU A 97 -0.49 -24.85 22.44
N SER A 98 -1.20 -24.83 23.55
CA SER A 98 -0.73 -25.30 24.86
C SER A 98 -1.79 -26.26 25.37
N LYS A 99 -1.78 -27.50 24.86
CA LYS A 99 -2.21 -28.76 25.52
C LYS A 99 -2.32 -29.90 24.50
N MET A 100 -1.22 -30.63 24.34
CA MET A 100 -1.19 -32.10 24.42
C MET A 100 0.10 -32.49 25.11
#